data_AF-A0A8C6SC84-F1
#
_entry.id   AF-A0A8C6SC84-F1
#
_cell.length_a   1.000
_cell.length_b   1.000
_cell.length_c   1.000
_cell.angle_alpha   90.00
_cell.angle_beta   90.00
_cell.angle_gamma   90.00
#
_symmetry.space_group_name_H-M   'P 1'
#
loop_
_entity.id
_entity.type
_entity.pdbx_description
1 polymer ?
#
loop_
_entity_poly.entity_id
_entity_poly.type
_entity_poly.pdbx_seq_one_letter_code
_entity_poly.pdbx_strand_id
1 'polypeptide(L)'
;MAAQFRQSQMSAAAVQGAANSEEIFCDFCADPKTRALKSCVVCLASYCESHLEPHLNMAILKSHKLVKPHRIPESRVQEETPQRPDAEIKEMIAMRQHIIQQLCQFMELNNKDANSEMAKSTQAFTALKDCVERDLDILIQEITKKKTTTEDKAKGYIRALEGEISELKKGAKNTKDWANFNIHRPTYEGTAVRAMAQLDEKLTQQMSMAFLAELQRVQKEKVYVMLDPEKVHPKSANQSNTKGSVDNKTECKCVLASQSFSSGKFYFEVDVKSRSKWAVGLAKELHVNREVALSPRNAYWIICMRNKMSGTQGLNLQCGSL
;
A
#
# COMPACT_ATOMS: atom_id res chain seq x y z
N MET A 1 12.76 60.40 38.94
CA MET A 1 13.64 61.58 38.80
C MET A 1 14.99 61.10 38.28
N ALA A 2 15.44 61.66 37.15
CA ALA A 2 16.83 61.90 36.69
C ALA A 2 17.91 60.80 36.87
N ALA A 3 18.88 60.57 35.99
CA ALA A 3 19.23 61.04 34.66
C ALA A 3 20.45 60.20 34.19
N GLN A 4 20.41 59.77 32.92
CA GLN A 4 21.42 59.76 31.84
C GLN A 4 22.95 59.61 32.07
N PHE A 5 23.58 59.18 30.95
CA PHE A 5 24.97 59.33 30.43
C PHE A 5 25.87 58.08 30.52
N ARG A 6 26.61 57.64 29.48
CA ARG A 6 26.64 57.82 28.00
C ARG A 6 27.72 56.85 27.44
N GLN A 7 27.32 56.02 26.47
CA GLN A 7 27.89 55.79 25.12
C GLN A 7 29.41 55.82 24.77
N SER A 8 29.72 54.99 23.75
CA SER A 8 30.83 55.02 22.74
C SER A 8 32.13 54.26 23.09
N GLN A 9 32.82 53.55 22.18
CA GLN A 9 32.68 53.31 20.73
C GLN A 9 33.62 52.15 20.27
N MET A 10 33.45 51.76 19.00
CA MET A 10 34.12 50.71 18.22
C MET A 10 35.57 51.02 17.74
N SER A 11 36.21 49.98 17.15
CA SER A 11 37.20 49.96 16.02
C SER A 11 38.53 49.26 16.38
N ALA A 12 39.23 48.50 15.54
CA ALA A 12 39.06 47.99 14.17
C ALA A 12 40.08 46.86 13.86
N ALA A 13 39.75 46.05 12.84
CA ALA A 13 40.59 45.38 11.82
C ALA A 13 41.71 44.39 12.25
N ALA A 14 41.67 43.10 11.92
CA ALA A 14 41.68 42.39 10.62
C ALA A 14 43.09 42.17 10.03
N VAL A 15 43.43 40.90 9.77
CA VAL A 15 44.28 40.48 8.64
C VAL A 15 43.62 39.28 7.96
N GLN A 16 43.43 39.42 6.66
CA GLN A 16 42.63 38.61 5.75
C GLN A 16 43.44 37.44 5.14
N GLY A 17 42.74 36.37 4.76
CA GLY A 17 43.19 35.40 3.76
C GLY A 17 42.01 35.10 2.81
N ALA A 18 42.15 35.55 1.57
CA ALA A 18 41.09 35.77 0.60
C ALA A 18 40.59 34.53 -0.16
N ALA A 19 39.26 34.44 -0.33
CA ALA A 19 38.61 34.06 -1.58
C ALA A 19 37.16 34.59 -1.54
N ASN A 20 36.96 35.83 -1.99
CA ASN A 20 35.64 36.44 -2.15
C ASN A 20 34.87 35.69 -3.26
N SER A 21 34.04 34.72 -2.89
CA SER A 21 32.89 34.33 -3.68
C SER A 21 31.70 35.00 -3.02
N GLU A 22 31.18 36.08 -3.60
CA GLU A 22 29.89 36.62 -3.19
C GLU A 22 28.87 35.47 -3.16
N GLU A 23 28.29 35.21 -1.99
CA GLU A 23 27.23 34.21 -1.87
C GLU A 23 26.00 34.75 -2.59
N ILE A 24 25.68 34.12 -3.72
CA ILE A 24 24.54 34.48 -4.55
C ILE A 24 23.40 33.55 -4.17
N PHE A 25 22.25 34.16 -3.90
CA PHE A 25 21.05 33.47 -3.44
C PHE A 25 20.06 33.26 -4.58
N CYS A 26 19.10 32.37 -4.38
CA CYS A 26 18.04 32.12 -5.33
C CYS A 26 17.05 33.29 -5.35
N ASP A 27 16.71 33.76 -6.55
CA ASP A 27 15.79 34.89 -6.74
C ASP A 27 14.30 34.52 -6.52
N PHE A 28 13.99 33.23 -6.47
CA PHE A 28 12.61 32.71 -6.43
C PHE A 28 12.18 32.14 -5.08
N CYS A 29 13.09 31.99 -4.12
CA CYS A 29 12.74 31.54 -2.78
C CYS A 29 12.09 32.67 -1.97
N ALA A 30 10.99 32.37 -1.29
CA ALA A 30 10.55 33.17 -0.15
C ALA A 30 11.55 33.02 1.00
N ASP A 31 11.69 34.04 1.85
CA ASP A 31 12.67 34.03 2.95
C ASP A 31 12.45 32.83 3.91
N PRO A 32 13.52 32.15 4.37
CA PRO A 32 14.93 32.44 4.10
C PRO A 32 15.36 31.99 2.69
N LYS A 33 16.07 32.87 1.98
CA LYS A 33 16.59 32.56 0.64
C LYS A 33 17.65 31.46 0.71
N THR A 34 17.55 30.51 -0.22
CA THR A 34 18.52 29.41 -0.37
C THR A 34 19.67 29.83 -1.30
N ARG A 35 20.86 29.25 -1.12
CA ARG A 35 22.03 29.52 -1.97
C ARG A 35 21.77 29.06 -3.41
N ALA A 36 22.15 29.87 -4.38
CA ALA A 36 22.03 29.52 -5.79
C ALA A 36 23.14 28.54 -6.21
N LEU A 37 22.76 27.55 -7.01
CA LEU A 37 23.68 26.58 -7.62
C LEU A 37 24.13 27.03 -9.02
N LYS A 38 23.23 27.67 -9.79
CA LYS A 38 23.53 28.21 -11.12
C LYS A 38 22.73 29.49 -11.39
N SER A 39 23.25 30.33 -12.29
CA SER A 39 22.51 31.44 -12.88
C SER A 39 22.23 31.16 -14.36
N CYS A 40 21.06 31.56 -14.83
CA CYS A 40 20.69 31.49 -16.24
C CYS A 40 20.96 32.84 -16.88
N VAL A 41 21.83 32.90 -17.89
CA VAL A 41 22.11 34.16 -18.60
C VAL A 41 20.97 34.59 -19.52
N VAL A 42 20.04 33.68 -19.83
CA VAL A 42 18.84 33.96 -20.63
C VAL A 42 17.74 34.56 -19.74
N CYS A 43 17.49 33.96 -18.57
CA CYS A 43 16.46 34.42 -17.64
C CYS A 43 16.95 35.54 -16.71
N LEU A 44 18.24 35.83 -16.72
CA LEU A 44 18.87 36.80 -15.84
C LEU A 44 18.50 36.59 -14.36
N ALA A 45 18.53 35.32 -13.92
CA ALA A 45 18.21 34.94 -12.54
C ALA A 45 19.07 33.78 -12.04
N SER A 46 19.12 33.63 -10.72
CA SER A 46 19.89 32.65 -9.97
C SER A 46 18.96 31.66 -9.26
N TYR A 47 19.29 30.36 -9.34
CA TYR A 47 18.40 29.26 -8.94
C TYR A 47 19.06 28.35 -7.90
N CYS A 48 18.32 28.00 -6.86
CA CYS A 48 18.62 26.83 -6.03
C CYS A 48 18.24 25.53 -6.76
N GLU A 49 18.52 24.37 -6.16
CA GLU A 49 18.29 23.07 -6.78
C GLU A 49 16.86 22.87 -7.32
N SER A 50 15.84 23.13 -6.50
CA SER A 50 14.43 22.93 -6.88
C SER A 50 13.97 23.87 -7.99
N HIS A 51 14.45 25.13 -7.99
CA HIS A 51 14.11 26.10 -9.03
C HIS A 51 14.97 25.96 -10.30
N LEU A 52 16.09 25.22 -10.22
CA LEU A 52 16.93 24.88 -11.36
C LEU A 52 16.41 23.64 -12.11
N GLU A 53 15.75 22.73 -11.41
CA GLU A 53 15.19 21.49 -11.96
C GLU A 53 14.40 21.68 -13.27
N PRO A 54 13.53 22.71 -13.43
CA PRO A 54 12.81 22.94 -14.68
C PRO A 54 13.74 23.26 -15.86
N HIS A 55 14.88 23.92 -15.63
CA HIS A 55 15.89 24.19 -16.66
C HIS A 55 16.62 22.92 -17.13
N LEU A 56 16.68 21.91 -16.28
CA LEU A 56 17.32 20.63 -16.60
C LEU A 56 16.35 19.66 -17.27
N ASN A 57 15.04 19.77 -16.97
CA ASN A 57 14.07 18.75 -17.33
C ASN A 57 13.09 19.18 -18.44
N MET A 58 12.76 20.48 -18.57
CA MET A 58 11.83 20.96 -19.59
C MET A 58 12.54 21.22 -20.92
N ALA A 59 12.01 20.64 -22.02
CA ALA A 59 12.60 20.74 -23.36
C ALA A 59 12.90 22.18 -23.80
N ILE A 60 12.00 23.12 -23.48
CA ILE A 60 12.14 24.55 -23.82
C ILE A 60 13.25 25.27 -23.03
N LEU A 61 13.54 24.84 -21.80
CA LEU A 61 14.53 25.50 -20.95
C LEU A 61 15.90 24.82 -20.98
N LYS A 62 15.99 23.60 -21.52
CA LYS A 62 17.26 22.89 -21.70
C LYS A 62 18.24 23.64 -22.61
N SER A 63 17.74 24.50 -23.49
CA SER A 63 18.55 25.36 -24.36
C SER A 63 19.12 26.58 -23.62
N HIS A 64 18.60 26.91 -22.44
CA HIS A 64 19.06 28.06 -21.68
C HIS A 64 20.47 27.82 -21.13
N LYS A 65 21.37 28.77 -21.39
CA LYS A 65 22.77 28.69 -20.93
C LYS A 65 22.87 28.97 -19.43
N LEU A 66 23.21 27.93 -18.67
CA LEU A 66 23.44 28.00 -17.23
C LEU A 66 24.93 28.16 -16.93
N VAL A 67 25.28 29.15 -16.11
CA VAL A 67 26.64 29.50 -15.70
C VAL A 67 26.78 29.40 -14.17
N LYS A 68 28.02 29.51 -13.67
CA LYS A 68 28.26 29.64 -12.23
C LYS A 68 27.51 30.87 -11.68
N PRO A 69 27.02 30.83 -10.43
CA PRO A 69 26.33 31.96 -9.84
C PRO A 69 27.15 33.24 -10.00
N HIS A 70 26.56 34.28 -10.61
CA HIS A 70 27.16 35.61 -10.73
C HIS A 70 26.14 36.71 -10.42
N ARG A 71 26.59 37.87 -9.91
CA ARG A 71 25.73 39.05 -9.71
C ARG A 71 25.30 39.58 -11.06
N ILE A 72 24.00 39.72 -11.24
CA ILE A 72 23.42 40.22 -12.49
C ILE A 72 23.25 41.74 -12.31
N PRO A 73 23.97 42.59 -13.07
CA PRO A 73 23.96 44.04 -12.83
C PRO A 73 22.58 44.66 -13.07
N GLU A 74 22.08 45.42 -12.08
CA GLU A 74 20.88 46.26 -12.21
C GLU A 74 21.25 47.58 -12.92
N SER A 75 21.26 47.59 -14.26
CA SER A 75 21.49 48.83 -15.00
C SER A 75 20.64 48.96 -16.27
N ARG A 76 19.37 49.35 -16.09
CA ARG A 76 18.63 50.44 -16.79
C ARG A 76 17.13 50.30 -16.48
N VAL A 77 16.67 51.15 -15.57
CA VAL A 77 15.26 51.54 -15.48
C VAL A 77 14.98 52.49 -16.64
N GLN A 78 14.61 51.94 -17.79
CA GLN A 78 13.72 52.60 -18.74
C GLN A 78 12.67 51.55 -19.11
N GLU A 79 11.42 51.96 -18.97
CA GLU A 79 10.22 51.15 -19.13
C GLU A 79 10.19 50.48 -20.50
N GLU A 80 10.59 49.23 -20.54
CA GLU A 80 10.00 48.17 -21.35
C GLU A 80 10.49 46.88 -20.69
N THR A 81 9.65 46.29 -19.84
CA THR A 81 9.80 44.88 -19.45
C THR A 81 10.18 44.09 -20.70
N PRO A 82 11.21 43.22 -20.71
CA PRO A 82 11.39 42.28 -21.80
C PRO A 82 10.11 41.45 -21.88
N GLN A 83 9.19 41.86 -22.75
CA GLN A 83 8.04 41.06 -23.08
C GLN A 83 8.65 39.82 -23.70
N ARG A 84 8.61 38.69 -22.98
CA ARG A 84 8.96 37.40 -23.60
C ARG A 84 8.22 37.37 -24.93
N PRO A 85 8.89 37.03 -26.05
CA PRO A 85 8.25 37.03 -27.35
C PRO A 85 6.90 36.35 -27.26
N ASP A 86 5.84 36.95 -27.82
CA ASP A 86 4.47 36.40 -27.74
C ASP A 86 4.41 34.91 -28.13
N ALA A 87 5.34 34.46 -28.97
CA ALA A 87 5.53 33.05 -29.34
C ALA A 87 5.96 32.15 -28.16
N GLU A 88 6.91 32.57 -27.32
CA GLU A 88 7.37 31.80 -26.15
C GLU A 88 6.27 31.70 -25.09
N ILE A 89 5.53 32.80 -24.86
CA ILE A 89 4.39 32.79 -23.93
C ILE A 89 3.29 31.84 -24.44
N LYS A 90 2.98 31.87 -25.75
CA LYS A 90 2.02 30.95 -26.37
C LYS A 90 2.46 29.49 -26.25
N GLU A 91 3.75 29.19 -26.43
CA GLU A 91 4.30 27.83 -26.26
C GLU A 91 4.23 27.37 -24.80
N MET A 92 4.58 28.26 -23.86
CA MET A 92 4.46 28.01 -22.42
C MET A 92 3.02 27.76 -21.97
N ILE A 93 2.06 28.46 -22.57
CA ILE A 93 0.62 28.25 -22.35
C ILE A 93 0.21 26.90 -22.94
N ALA A 94 0.57 26.60 -24.19
CA ALA A 94 0.23 25.33 -24.84
C ALA A 94 0.80 24.12 -24.09
N MET A 95 2.05 24.20 -23.62
CA MET A 95 2.68 23.16 -22.81
C MET A 95 1.95 22.97 -21.47
N ARG A 96 1.61 24.06 -20.77
CA ARG A 96 0.83 23.96 -19.52
C ARG A 96 -0.57 23.39 -19.76
N GLN A 97 -1.24 23.79 -20.84
CA GLN A 97 -2.53 23.24 -21.24
C GLN A 97 -2.42 21.74 -21.53
N HIS A 98 -1.35 21.29 -22.18
CA HIS A 98 -1.08 19.87 -22.41
C HIS A 98 -0.87 19.10 -21.10
N ILE A 99 -0.07 19.62 -20.17
CA ILE A 99 0.14 19.01 -18.85
C ILE A 99 -1.18 18.96 -18.07
N ILE A 100 -1.97 20.05 -18.08
CA ILE A 100 -3.30 20.07 -17.45
C ILE A 100 -4.18 18.98 -18.06
N GLN A 101 -4.21 18.83 -19.39
CA GLN A 101 -4.98 17.79 -20.06
C GLN A 101 -4.52 16.38 -19.66
N GLN A 102 -3.21 16.12 -19.62
CA GLN A 102 -2.67 14.83 -19.16
C GLN A 102 -3.05 14.53 -17.71
N LEU A 103 -2.97 15.53 -16.82
CA LEU A 103 -3.36 15.39 -15.42
C LEU A 103 -4.85 15.12 -15.27
N CYS A 104 -5.72 15.82 -16.02
CA CYS A 104 -7.15 15.56 -16.03
C CYS A 104 -7.46 14.11 -16.46
N GLN A 105 -6.86 13.64 -17.57
CA GLN A 105 -7.02 12.27 -18.05
C GLN A 105 -6.53 11.24 -17.02
N PHE A 106 -5.38 11.48 -16.40
CA PHE A 106 -4.86 10.62 -15.33
C PHE A 106 -5.82 10.53 -14.15
N MET A 107 -6.36 11.67 -13.70
CA MET A 107 -7.30 11.72 -12.58
C MET A 107 -8.61 10.99 -12.89
N GLU A 108 -9.14 11.13 -14.11
CA GLU A 108 -10.32 10.39 -14.57
C GLU A 108 -10.10 8.88 -14.56
N LEU A 109 -8.97 8.41 -15.12
CA LEU A 109 -8.62 6.99 -15.12
C LEU A 109 -8.42 6.45 -13.70
N ASN A 110 -7.71 7.19 -12.85
CA ASN A 110 -7.49 6.81 -11.46
C ASN A 110 -8.81 6.73 -10.67
N ASN A 111 -9.72 7.69 -10.89
CA ASN A 111 -11.05 7.68 -10.28
C ASN A 111 -11.88 6.48 -10.76
N LYS A 112 -11.83 6.17 -12.06
CA LYS A 112 -12.49 5.00 -12.63
C LYS A 112 -11.94 3.69 -12.06
N ASP A 113 -10.62 3.56 -11.97
CA ASP A 113 -9.95 2.40 -11.36
C ASP A 113 -10.36 2.25 -9.88
N ALA A 114 -10.32 3.33 -9.11
CA ALA A 114 -10.70 3.34 -7.70
C ALA A 114 -12.18 2.96 -7.48
N ASN A 115 -13.09 3.54 -8.28
CA ASN A 115 -14.52 3.20 -8.19
C ASN A 115 -14.79 1.76 -8.63
N SER A 116 -14.07 1.26 -9.65
CA SER A 116 -14.19 -0.13 -10.09
C SER A 116 -13.74 -1.09 -8.99
N GLU A 117 -12.63 -0.80 -8.32
CA GLU A 117 -12.12 -1.61 -7.22
C GLU A 117 -13.05 -1.57 -6.00
N MET A 118 -13.55 -0.38 -5.66
CA MET A 118 -14.53 -0.19 -4.59
C MET A 118 -15.82 -0.96 -4.85
N ALA A 119 -16.33 -0.95 -6.08
CA ALA A 119 -17.53 -1.69 -6.46
C ALA A 119 -17.34 -3.22 -6.34
N LYS A 120 -16.22 -3.76 -6.84
CA LYS A 120 -15.89 -5.19 -6.72
C LYS A 120 -15.71 -5.62 -5.26
N SER A 121 -14.97 -4.82 -4.49
CA SER A 121 -14.76 -5.06 -3.07
C SER A 121 -16.10 -5.06 -2.32
N THR A 122 -16.93 -4.04 -2.54
CA THR A 122 -18.28 -3.95 -1.94
C THR A 122 -19.11 -5.17 -2.31
N GLN A 123 -19.15 -5.55 -3.59
CA GLN A 123 -19.88 -6.72 -4.05
C GLN A 123 -19.41 -8.01 -3.36
N ALA A 124 -18.10 -8.23 -3.24
CA ALA A 124 -17.53 -9.40 -2.59
C ALA A 124 -17.91 -9.46 -1.10
N PHE A 125 -17.76 -8.36 -0.36
CA PHE A 125 -18.11 -8.31 1.05
C PHE A 125 -19.62 -8.43 1.30
N THR A 126 -20.45 -7.85 0.42
CA THR A 126 -21.90 -8.04 0.47
C THR A 126 -22.26 -9.51 0.27
N ALA A 127 -21.68 -10.19 -0.73
CA ALA A 127 -21.94 -11.61 -0.97
C ALA A 127 -21.54 -12.51 0.23
N LEU A 128 -20.42 -12.18 0.90
CA LEU A 128 -20.00 -12.87 2.13
C LEU A 128 -20.98 -12.63 3.28
N LYS A 129 -21.38 -11.37 3.49
CA LYS A 129 -22.37 -11.01 4.51
C LYS A 129 -23.70 -11.75 4.27
N ASP A 130 -24.22 -11.70 3.05
CA ASP A 130 -25.45 -12.38 2.66
C ASP A 130 -25.34 -13.91 2.83
N CYS A 131 -24.14 -14.48 2.67
CA CYS A 131 -23.90 -15.90 2.91
C CYS A 131 -24.07 -16.26 4.40
N VAL A 132 -23.46 -15.47 5.29
CA VAL A 132 -23.54 -15.66 6.74
C VAL A 132 -24.97 -15.48 7.22
N GLU A 133 -25.66 -14.42 6.77
CA GLU A 133 -27.04 -14.14 7.17
C GLU A 133 -28.00 -15.26 6.72
N ARG A 134 -27.87 -15.74 5.48
CA ARG A 134 -28.69 -16.87 4.99
C ARG A 134 -28.45 -18.15 5.77
N ASP A 135 -27.21 -18.51 6.06
CA ASP A 135 -26.88 -19.76 6.77
C ASP A 135 -27.33 -19.68 8.25
N LEU A 136 -27.29 -18.48 8.85
CA LEU A 136 -27.88 -18.23 10.17
C LEU A 136 -29.41 -18.41 10.16
N ASP A 137 -30.10 -17.86 9.16
CA ASP A 137 -31.56 -18.02 9.02
C ASP A 137 -31.96 -19.50 8.87
N ILE A 138 -31.20 -20.27 8.08
CA ILE A 138 -31.41 -21.72 7.92
C ILE A 138 -31.29 -22.43 9.27
N LEU A 139 -30.26 -22.13 10.05
CA LEU A 139 -30.04 -22.71 11.37
C LEU A 139 -31.21 -22.39 12.32
N ILE A 140 -31.64 -21.13 12.36
CA ILE A 140 -32.76 -20.69 13.21
C ILE A 140 -34.06 -21.40 12.80
N GLN A 141 -34.31 -21.52 11.49
CA GLN A 141 -35.49 -22.22 10.97
C GLN A 141 -35.47 -23.70 11.33
N GLU A 142 -34.32 -24.38 11.23
CA GLU A 142 -34.19 -25.79 11.59
C GLU A 142 -34.52 -26.03 13.07
N ILE A 143 -33.94 -25.24 13.97
CA ILE A 143 -34.16 -25.34 15.41
C ILE A 143 -35.64 -25.04 15.74
N THR A 144 -36.18 -23.98 15.16
CA THR A 144 -37.57 -23.58 15.38
C THR A 144 -38.53 -24.65 14.90
N LYS A 145 -38.31 -25.23 13.72
CA LYS A 145 -39.14 -26.32 13.16
C LYS A 145 -39.13 -27.56 14.04
N LYS A 146 -37.95 -27.96 14.56
CA LYS A 146 -37.83 -29.10 15.49
C LYS A 146 -38.60 -28.84 16.79
N LYS A 147 -38.50 -27.62 17.33
CA LYS A 147 -39.22 -27.19 18.52
C LYS A 147 -40.73 -27.21 18.31
N THR A 148 -41.24 -26.51 17.29
CA THR A 148 -42.68 -26.39 17.03
C THR A 148 -43.32 -27.74 16.73
N THR A 149 -42.67 -28.60 15.95
CA THR A 149 -43.17 -29.96 15.66
C THR A 149 -43.36 -30.79 16.92
N THR A 150 -42.43 -30.66 17.88
CA THR A 150 -42.51 -31.39 19.16
C THR A 150 -43.60 -30.79 20.06
N GLU A 151 -43.69 -29.46 20.12
CA GLU A 151 -44.74 -28.76 20.86
C GLU A 151 -46.14 -29.07 20.32
N ASP A 152 -46.33 -29.09 19.00
CA ASP A 152 -47.62 -29.36 18.37
C ASP A 152 -48.09 -30.79 18.61
N LYS A 153 -47.16 -31.77 18.57
CA LYS A 153 -47.44 -33.16 18.97
C LYS A 153 -47.87 -33.23 20.43
N ALA A 154 -47.15 -32.57 21.34
CA ALA A 154 -47.49 -32.55 22.77
C ALA A 154 -48.85 -31.91 23.02
N LYS A 155 -49.12 -30.73 22.44
CA LYS A 155 -50.43 -30.04 22.51
C LYS A 155 -51.56 -30.91 21.95
N GLY A 156 -51.31 -31.67 20.89
CA GLY A 156 -52.26 -32.63 20.34
C GLY A 156 -52.65 -33.71 21.35
N TYR A 157 -51.65 -34.34 21.99
CA TYR A 157 -51.88 -35.35 23.01
C TYR A 157 -52.58 -34.80 24.25
N ILE A 158 -52.18 -33.63 24.74
CA ILE A 158 -52.81 -32.97 25.90
C ILE A 158 -54.29 -32.74 25.64
N ARG A 159 -54.65 -32.13 24.50
CA ARG A 159 -56.06 -31.87 24.14
C ARG A 159 -56.89 -33.15 24.07
N ALA A 160 -56.32 -34.23 23.52
CA ALA A 160 -57.00 -35.50 23.42
C ALA A 160 -57.22 -36.16 24.79
N LEU A 161 -56.21 -36.12 25.68
CA LEU A 161 -56.31 -36.61 27.06
C LEU A 161 -57.30 -35.79 27.89
N GLU A 162 -57.25 -34.46 27.81
CA GLU A 162 -58.20 -33.57 28.51
C GLU A 162 -59.65 -33.83 28.09
N GLY A 163 -59.88 -34.04 26.79
CA GLY A 163 -61.18 -34.43 26.26
C GLY A 163 -61.67 -35.76 26.82
N GLU A 164 -60.82 -36.78 26.85
CA GLU A 164 -61.19 -38.10 27.40
C GLU A 164 -61.46 -38.04 28.90
N ILE A 165 -60.63 -37.31 29.68
CA ILE A 165 -60.87 -37.10 31.12
C ILE A 165 -62.22 -36.43 31.35
N SER A 166 -62.63 -35.48 30.50
CA SER A 166 -63.93 -34.82 30.59
C SER A 166 -65.10 -35.78 30.38
N GLU A 167 -65.00 -36.68 29.39
CA GLU A 167 -66.04 -37.69 29.12
C GLU A 167 -66.09 -38.79 30.20
N LEU A 168 -64.93 -39.22 30.70
CA LEU A 168 -64.85 -40.16 31.82
C LEU A 168 -65.51 -39.59 33.09
N LYS A 169 -65.31 -38.30 33.37
CA LYS A 169 -65.99 -37.61 34.49
C LYS A 169 -67.52 -37.59 34.34
N LYS A 170 -68.04 -37.66 33.11
CA LYS A 170 -69.49 -37.73 32.83
C LYS A 170 -70.05 -39.16 32.87
N GLY A 171 -69.22 -40.17 33.19
CA GLY A 171 -69.64 -41.56 33.31
C GLY A 171 -69.48 -42.41 32.04
N ALA A 172 -68.71 -41.95 31.05
CA ALA A 172 -68.36 -42.77 29.89
C ALA A 172 -67.55 -44.01 30.30
N LYS A 173 -67.80 -45.15 29.64
CA LYS A 173 -67.13 -46.43 29.93
C LYS A 173 -66.07 -46.83 28.88
N ASN A 174 -66.01 -46.11 27.76
CA ASN A 174 -65.07 -46.38 26.68
C ASN A 174 -63.82 -45.51 26.86
N THR A 175 -62.66 -46.15 26.90
CA THR A 175 -61.35 -45.49 26.96
C THR A 175 -60.54 -45.81 25.72
N LYS A 176 -59.79 -44.82 25.22
CA LYS A 176 -58.81 -45.05 24.16
C LYS A 176 -57.60 -45.79 24.72
N ASP A 177 -56.98 -46.64 23.89
CA ASP A 177 -55.70 -47.24 24.23
C ASP A 177 -54.57 -46.21 24.00
N TRP A 178 -53.90 -45.84 25.08
CA TRP A 178 -52.79 -44.88 25.11
C TRP A 178 -51.41 -45.54 25.11
N ALA A 179 -51.32 -46.86 24.95
CA ALA A 179 -50.04 -47.60 24.92
C ALA A 179 -49.05 -47.08 23.88
N ASN A 180 -49.53 -46.42 22.81
CA ASN A 180 -48.71 -45.81 21.77
C ASN A 180 -48.31 -44.34 22.04
N PHE A 181 -48.48 -43.83 23.26
CA PHE A 181 -47.99 -42.49 23.62
C PHE A 181 -46.47 -42.47 23.63
N ASN A 182 -45.87 -41.79 22.65
CA ASN A 182 -44.44 -41.55 22.62
C ASN A 182 -44.14 -40.17 22.02
N ILE A 183 -43.51 -39.30 22.80
CA ILE A 183 -42.97 -38.03 22.33
C ILE A 183 -41.45 -38.10 22.47
N HIS A 184 -40.77 -38.23 21.33
CA HIS A 184 -39.32 -38.18 21.30
C HIS A 184 -38.82 -36.74 21.44
N ARG A 185 -37.94 -36.49 22.41
CA ARG A 185 -37.24 -35.21 22.55
C ARG A 185 -36.18 -35.10 21.44
N PRO A 186 -36.24 -34.09 20.56
CA PRO A 186 -35.19 -33.90 19.57
C PRO A 186 -33.88 -33.45 20.22
N THR A 187 -32.75 -33.83 19.62
CA THR A 187 -31.41 -33.37 20.01
C THR A 187 -31.07 -32.07 19.29
N TYR A 188 -30.69 -31.03 20.06
CA TYR A 188 -30.20 -29.75 19.52
C TYR A 188 -28.68 -29.64 19.55
N GLU A 189 -28.01 -30.50 20.31
CA GLU A 189 -26.57 -30.45 20.53
C GLU A 189 -25.77 -30.57 19.23
N GLY A 190 -24.72 -29.75 19.13
CA GLY A 190 -23.85 -29.67 17.97
C GLY A 190 -24.47 -29.08 16.71
N THR A 191 -25.73 -28.63 16.71
CA THR A 191 -26.37 -28.06 15.50
C THR A 191 -25.66 -26.79 15.05
N ALA A 192 -25.33 -25.90 15.98
CA ALA A 192 -24.56 -24.69 15.68
C ALA A 192 -23.15 -25.01 15.16
N VAL A 193 -22.45 -25.98 15.77
CA VAL A 193 -21.09 -26.35 15.35
C VAL A 193 -21.07 -26.94 13.95
N ARG A 194 -22.03 -27.81 13.60
CA ARG A 194 -22.16 -28.35 12.24
C ARG A 194 -22.47 -27.24 11.22
N ALA A 195 -23.37 -26.32 11.55
CA ALA A 195 -23.68 -25.19 10.68
C ALA A 195 -22.47 -24.27 10.48
N MET A 196 -21.71 -23.97 11.53
CA MET A 196 -20.48 -23.18 11.43
C MET A 196 -19.40 -23.88 10.59
N ALA A 197 -19.25 -25.20 10.70
CA ALA A 197 -18.30 -25.95 9.87
C ALA A 197 -18.67 -25.91 8.37
N GLN A 198 -19.96 -26.00 8.06
CA GLN A 198 -20.45 -25.85 6.68
C GLN A 198 -20.24 -24.43 6.14
N LEU A 199 -20.47 -23.41 6.99
CA LEU A 199 -20.22 -22.03 6.64
C LEU A 199 -18.73 -21.77 6.38
N ASP A 200 -17.84 -22.32 7.20
CA ASP A 200 -16.37 -22.21 7.04
C ASP A 200 -15.90 -22.76 5.69
N GLU A 201 -16.39 -23.94 5.29
CA GLU A 201 -16.09 -24.55 4.00
C GLU A 201 -16.54 -23.64 2.83
N LYS A 202 -17.76 -23.11 2.93
CA LYS A 202 -18.35 -22.23 1.92
C LYS A 202 -17.63 -20.89 1.80
N LEU A 203 -17.26 -20.28 2.94
CA LEU A 203 -16.47 -19.04 2.97
C LEU A 203 -15.08 -19.27 2.39
N THR A 204 -14.42 -20.38 2.74
CA THR A 204 -13.10 -20.75 2.22
C THR A 204 -13.13 -20.90 0.70
N GLN A 205 -14.15 -21.56 0.15
CA GLN A 205 -14.34 -21.68 -1.29
C GLN A 205 -14.52 -20.31 -1.96
N GLN A 206 -15.37 -19.43 -1.41
CA GLN A 206 -15.59 -18.08 -1.94
C GLN A 206 -14.29 -17.24 -1.94
N MET A 207 -13.54 -17.28 -0.84
CA MET A 207 -12.24 -16.59 -0.74
C MET A 207 -11.24 -17.12 -1.76
N SER A 208 -11.19 -18.45 -1.96
CA SER A 208 -10.32 -19.06 -2.96
C SER A 208 -10.67 -18.60 -4.38
N MET A 209 -11.96 -18.52 -4.73
CA MET A 209 -12.37 -18.03 -6.05
C MET A 209 -12.01 -16.55 -6.25
N ALA A 210 -12.20 -15.72 -5.22
CA ALA A 210 -11.85 -14.30 -5.28
C ALA A 210 -10.33 -14.11 -5.50
N PHE A 211 -9.51 -14.88 -4.79
CA PHE A 211 -8.05 -14.87 -4.98
C PHE A 211 -7.67 -15.28 -6.40
N LEU A 212 -8.26 -16.35 -6.93
CA LEU A 212 -7.99 -16.81 -8.30
C LEU A 212 -8.37 -15.77 -9.35
N ALA A 213 -9.51 -15.10 -9.19
CA ALA A 213 -9.94 -14.04 -10.10
C ALA A 213 -8.95 -12.85 -10.09
N GLU A 214 -8.45 -12.48 -8.91
CA GLU A 214 -7.47 -11.40 -8.78
C GLU A 214 -6.11 -11.80 -9.37
N LEU A 215 -5.67 -13.04 -9.15
CA LEU A 215 -4.47 -13.59 -9.77
C LEU A 215 -4.55 -13.54 -11.30
N GLN A 216 -5.67 -13.99 -11.87
CA GLN A 216 -5.89 -13.93 -13.33
C GLN A 216 -5.90 -12.49 -13.86
N ARG A 217 -6.38 -11.52 -13.06
CA ARG A 217 -6.38 -10.11 -13.44
C ARG A 217 -4.97 -9.55 -13.53
N VAL A 218 -4.14 -9.77 -12.51
CA VAL A 218 -2.75 -9.26 -12.50
C VAL A 218 -1.87 -9.99 -13.51
N GLN A 219 -2.15 -11.26 -13.79
CA GLN A 219 -1.45 -12.04 -14.82
C GLN A 219 -1.61 -11.48 -16.24
N LYS A 220 -2.59 -10.60 -16.51
CA LYS A 220 -2.69 -9.91 -17.81
C LYS A 220 -1.52 -8.96 -18.07
N GLU A 221 -0.87 -8.48 -17.01
CA GLU A 221 0.29 -7.58 -17.07
C GLU A 221 1.62 -8.35 -16.95
N LYS A 222 1.62 -9.63 -17.38
CA LYS A 222 2.78 -10.52 -17.20
C LYS A 222 3.98 -10.04 -18.04
N VAL A 223 5.12 -9.90 -17.38
CA VAL A 223 6.40 -9.56 -17.99
C VAL A 223 7.45 -10.63 -17.71
N TYR A 224 8.38 -10.79 -18.66
CA TYR A 224 9.52 -11.68 -18.50
C TYR A 224 10.72 -10.89 -17.97
N VAL A 225 11.12 -11.18 -16.73
CA VAL A 225 12.24 -10.53 -16.07
C VAL A 225 13.52 -11.32 -16.31
N MET A 226 14.48 -10.70 -16.98
CA MET A 226 15.83 -11.27 -17.17
C MET A 226 16.76 -10.78 -16.07
N LEU A 227 17.43 -11.70 -15.39
CA LEU A 227 18.44 -11.37 -14.39
C LEU A 227 19.76 -11.03 -15.06
N ASP A 228 20.47 -10.07 -14.47
CA ASP A 228 21.80 -9.62 -14.89
C ASP A 228 22.84 -10.16 -13.90
N PRO A 229 23.60 -11.22 -14.26
CA PRO A 229 24.57 -11.84 -13.37
C PRO A 229 25.68 -10.90 -12.88
N GLU A 230 25.92 -9.78 -13.56
CA GLU A 230 26.94 -8.80 -13.19
C GLU A 230 26.40 -7.78 -12.18
N LYS A 231 25.07 -7.58 -12.11
CA LYS A 231 24.41 -6.67 -11.15
C LYS A 231 24.02 -7.41 -9.87
N VAL A 232 25.03 -7.65 -9.03
CA VAL A 232 24.85 -8.26 -7.70
C VAL A 232 24.89 -7.19 -6.62
N HIS A 233 23.93 -7.23 -5.69
CA HIS A 233 23.89 -6.28 -4.58
C HIS A 233 25.15 -6.44 -3.69
N PRO A 234 25.87 -5.34 -3.38
CA PRO A 234 27.08 -5.39 -2.57
C PRO A 234 26.75 -5.67 -1.08
N LYS A 235 27.65 -6.34 -0.38
CA LYS A 235 27.42 -6.76 1.02
C LYS A 235 27.71 -5.61 1.97
N SER A 236 26.86 -5.35 2.97
CA SER A 236 27.23 -4.43 4.05
C SER A 236 28.21 -5.10 5.02
N ALA A 237 29.42 -4.55 5.13
CA ALA A 237 30.49 -5.10 5.98
C ALA A 237 30.16 -5.18 7.49
N ASN A 238 29.08 -4.53 7.95
CA ASN A 238 28.84 -4.31 9.39
C ASN A 238 27.83 -5.28 10.06
N GLN A 239 27.48 -6.42 9.45
CA GLN A 239 26.73 -7.49 10.14
C GLN A 239 27.62 -8.64 10.67
N SER A 240 28.92 -8.40 10.89
CA SER A 240 29.83 -9.41 11.44
C SER A 240 30.66 -8.91 12.63
N ASN A 241 30.00 -8.54 13.71
CA ASN A 241 30.65 -8.49 15.03
C ASN A 241 30.18 -9.64 15.92
N THR A 242 30.43 -10.87 15.47
CA THR A 242 30.71 -11.99 16.35
C THR A 242 31.88 -12.77 15.77
N LYS A 243 33.06 -12.55 16.36
CA LYS A 243 34.26 -13.33 16.11
C LYS A 243 33.96 -14.81 16.35
N GLY A 244 34.34 -15.65 15.38
CA GLY A 244 34.58 -17.07 15.58
C GLY A 244 33.40 -17.98 15.23
N SER A 245 33.17 -18.21 13.94
CA SER A 245 32.78 -19.53 13.47
C SER A 245 33.09 -19.65 11.99
N VAL A 246 33.97 -20.59 11.65
CA VAL A 246 34.21 -21.05 10.28
C VAL A 246 32.97 -21.83 9.86
N ASP A 247 31.98 -21.10 9.38
CA ASP A 247 30.74 -21.68 8.85
C ASP A 247 30.51 -21.02 7.50
N ASN A 248 30.88 -21.75 6.44
CA ASN A 248 30.79 -21.37 5.04
C ASN A 248 29.30 -21.35 4.60
N LYS A 249 28.51 -20.47 5.22
CA LYS A 249 27.07 -20.62 5.43
C LYS A 249 26.27 -19.79 4.44
N THR A 250 26.12 -20.32 3.21
CA THR A 250 25.05 -20.02 2.23
C THR A 250 24.43 -18.62 2.38
N GLU A 251 25.17 -17.65 1.88
CA GLU A 251 24.88 -16.23 1.95
C GLU A 251 23.89 -15.84 0.85
N CYS A 252 22.81 -15.14 1.20
CA CYS A 252 21.81 -14.70 0.23
C CYS A 252 22.41 -13.62 -0.69
N LYS A 253 22.77 -13.98 -1.92
CA LYS A 253 23.16 -13.02 -2.97
C LYS A 253 21.92 -12.57 -3.73
N CYS A 254 21.61 -11.28 -3.68
CA CYS A 254 20.55 -10.69 -4.49
C CYS A 254 21.12 -10.28 -5.85
N VAL A 255 20.51 -10.77 -6.93
CA VAL A 255 20.82 -10.42 -8.31
C VAL A 255 19.68 -9.57 -8.85
N LEU A 256 20.00 -8.53 -9.61
CA LEU A 256 19.01 -7.60 -10.15
C LEU A 256 18.64 -7.93 -11.59
N ALA A 257 17.50 -7.41 -12.02
CA ALA A 257 17.08 -7.49 -13.40
C ALA A 257 17.97 -6.61 -14.30
N SER A 258 18.16 -7.02 -15.55
CA SER A 258 18.79 -6.18 -16.58
C SER A 258 17.87 -5.02 -17.01
N GLN A 259 16.56 -5.19 -16.81
CA GLN A 259 15.51 -4.26 -17.20
C GLN A 259 15.07 -3.40 -16.02
N SER A 260 14.71 -2.14 -16.30
CA SER A 260 14.11 -1.19 -15.36
C SER A 260 12.75 -0.73 -15.87
N PHE A 261 11.84 -0.39 -14.94
CA PHE A 261 10.51 0.12 -15.27
C PHE A 261 10.31 1.50 -14.66
N SER A 262 9.86 2.47 -15.46
CA SER A 262 9.58 3.84 -15.02
C SER A 262 8.09 4.15 -14.85
N SER A 263 7.21 3.38 -15.49
CA SER A 263 5.75 3.55 -15.47
C SER A 263 5.04 2.30 -15.96
N GLY A 264 3.83 2.02 -15.47
CA GLY A 264 3.02 0.87 -15.88
C GLY A 264 2.69 -0.09 -14.73
N LYS A 265 1.91 -1.13 -15.04
CA LYS A 265 1.61 -2.25 -14.12
C LYS A 265 2.34 -3.48 -14.65
N PHE A 266 2.94 -4.27 -13.76
CA PHE A 266 3.79 -5.40 -14.14
C PHE A 266 3.60 -6.56 -13.17
N TYR A 267 3.57 -7.78 -13.71
CA TYR A 267 3.48 -9.01 -12.96
C TYR A 267 4.56 -10.00 -13.40
N PHE A 268 5.24 -10.64 -12.45
CA PHE A 268 6.22 -11.69 -12.74
C PHE A 268 6.15 -12.79 -11.67
N GLU A 269 6.54 -14.00 -12.07
CA GLU A 269 6.53 -15.19 -11.21
C GLU A 269 7.96 -15.67 -11.01
N VAL A 270 8.29 -16.05 -9.79
CA VAL A 270 9.61 -16.60 -9.44
C VAL A 270 9.42 -18.00 -8.89
N ASP A 271 9.96 -19.00 -9.58
CA ASP A 271 9.99 -20.37 -9.09
C ASP A 271 11.09 -20.51 -8.03
N VAL A 272 10.66 -20.62 -6.77
CA VAL A 272 11.54 -20.79 -5.60
C VAL A 272 11.87 -22.26 -5.31
N LYS A 273 11.22 -23.23 -5.98
CA LYS A 273 11.38 -24.68 -5.78
C LYS A 273 11.40 -25.06 -4.28
N SER A 274 12.17 -26.07 -3.90
CA SER A 274 12.38 -26.53 -2.52
C SER A 274 13.45 -25.71 -1.76
N ARG A 275 13.71 -24.45 -2.14
CA ARG A 275 14.69 -23.59 -1.45
C ARG A 275 14.13 -23.16 -0.09
N SER A 276 14.88 -23.46 0.97
CA SER A 276 14.52 -23.13 2.36
C SER A 276 14.83 -21.69 2.77
N LYS A 277 15.45 -20.91 1.87
CA LYS A 277 15.74 -19.48 2.02
C LYS A 277 15.69 -18.82 0.65
N TRP A 278 14.96 -17.72 0.55
CA TRP A 278 14.91 -16.90 -0.66
C TRP A 278 14.41 -15.50 -0.33
N ALA A 279 14.71 -14.55 -1.21
CA ALA A 279 14.24 -13.18 -1.17
C ALA A 279 13.89 -12.74 -2.59
N VAL A 280 12.73 -12.09 -2.76
CA VAL A 280 12.26 -11.55 -4.04
C VAL A 280 11.64 -10.18 -3.80
N GLY A 281 11.84 -9.25 -4.72
CA GLY A 281 11.28 -7.91 -4.56
C GLY A 281 11.77 -6.91 -5.60
N LEU A 282 11.55 -5.64 -5.28
CA LEU A 282 11.87 -4.50 -6.13
C LEU A 282 12.91 -3.61 -5.45
N ALA A 283 13.75 -2.97 -6.27
CA ALA A 283 14.75 -2.00 -5.84
C ALA A 283 14.71 -0.76 -6.74
N LYS A 284 14.94 0.43 -6.17
CA LYS A 284 15.12 1.65 -6.96
C LYS A 284 16.54 1.69 -7.53
N GLU A 285 16.65 1.84 -8.86
CA GLU A 285 17.92 1.72 -9.62
C GLU A 285 19.09 2.53 -9.03
N LEU A 286 18.86 3.77 -8.60
CA LEU A 286 19.90 4.66 -8.05
C LEU A 286 20.57 4.15 -6.76
N HIS A 287 19.99 3.16 -6.07
CA HIS A 287 20.47 2.68 -4.76
C HIS A 287 21.03 1.26 -4.80
N VAL A 288 21.07 0.65 -5.99
CA VAL A 288 21.46 -0.74 -6.25
C VAL A 288 22.91 -1.08 -5.83
N ASN A 289 23.82 -0.10 -5.90
CA ASN A 289 25.25 -0.31 -5.65
C ASN A 289 25.71 0.14 -4.26
N ARG A 290 24.78 0.32 -3.30
CA ARG A 290 25.12 0.78 -1.95
C ARG A 290 25.11 -0.40 -0.97
N GLU A 291 26.09 -0.42 -0.07
CA GLU A 291 26.19 -1.38 1.02
C GLU A 291 25.20 -1.07 2.16
N VAL A 292 23.91 -1.24 1.89
CA VAL A 292 22.82 -0.88 2.81
C VAL A 292 21.92 -2.06 3.14
N ALA A 293 21.23 -1.98 4.28
CA ALA A 293 20.23 -2.96 4.65
C ALA A 293 19.03 -2.92 3.68
N LEU A 294 18.50 -4.09 3.32
CA LEU A 294 17.40 -4.20 2.37
C LEU A 294 16.07 -3.86 3.04
N SER A 295 15.66 -2.59 2.98
CA SER A 295 14.41 -2.11 3.58
C SER A 295 13.74 -1.03 2.71
N PRO A 296 12.44 -0.76 2.91
CA PRO A 296 11.75 0.30 2.16
C PRO A 296 12.41 1.68 2.33
N ARG A 297 13.01 1.95 3.50
CA ARG A 297 13.77 3.19 3.76
C ARG A 297 15.00 3.34 2.86
N ASN A 298 15.59 2.22 2.46
CA ASN A 298 16.74 2.17 1.55
C ASN A 298 16.30 1.86 0.10
N ALA A 299 15.02 2.04 -0.21
CA ALA A 299 14.43 1.80 -1.52
C ALA A 299 14.43 0.35 -2.00
N TYR A 300 14.25 -0.60 -1.06
CA TYR A 300 14.05 -2.02 -1.33
C TYR A 300 12.70 -2.49 -0.76
N TRP A 301 11.87 -3.15 -1.58
CA TRP A 301 10.59 -3.75 -1.17
C TRP A 301 10.66 -5.25 -1.44
N ILE A 302 10.98 -6.02 -0.40
CA ILE A 302 11.34 -7.44 -0.53
C ILE A 302 10.50 -8.29 0.42
N ILE A 303 10.06 -9.43 -0.11
CA ILE A 303 9.48 -10.54 0.66
C ILE A 303 10.55 -11.64 0.74
N CYS A 304 10.73 -12.20 1.92
CA CYS A 304 11.69 -13.28 2.11
C CYS A 304 11.13 -14.43 2.95
N MET A 305 11.64 -15.63 2.67
CA MET A 305 11.46 -16.80 3.51
C MET A 305 12.77 -17.10 4.25
N ARG A 306 12.71 -17.23 5.57
CA ARG A 306 13.82 -17.70 6.41
C ARG A 306 13.35 -18.86 7.27
N ASN A 307 14.05 -19.99 7.20
CA ASN A 307 13.80 -21.07 8.13
C ASN A 307 14.40 -20.74 9.52
N LYS A 308 13.60 -20.77 10.59
CA LYS A 308 14.12 -20.69 11.96
C LYS A 308 14.80 -22.01 12.29
N MET A 309 16.12 -21.99 12.53
CA MET A 309 16.79 -23.12 13.19
C MET A 309 16.40 -23.15 14.68
N SER A 310 15.20 -23.64 14.99
CA SER A 310 14.83 -24.18 16.31
C SER A 310 13.38 -24.69 16.30
N GLY A 311 13.20 -26.00 16.09
CA GLY A 311 12.11 -26.82 16.64
C GLY A 311 10.64 -26.50 16.32
N THR A 312 10.31 -25.44 15.60
CA THR A 312 8.92 -25.10 15.23
C THR A 312 8.76 -25.22 13.73
N GLN A 313 8.02 -26.25 13.29
CA GLN A 313 7.59 -26.39 11.90
C GLN A 313 6.60 -25.27 11.59
N GLY A 314 7.12 -24.14 11.10
CA GLY A 314 6.32 -23.02 10.65
C GLY A 314 7.08 -22.21 9.60
N LEU A 315 6.53 -22.13 8.40
CA LEU A 315 6.99 -21.21 7.36
C LEU A 315 6.78 -19.77 7.86
N ASN A 316 7.86 -19.02 8.09
CA ASN A 316 7.76 -17.61 8.51
C ASN A 316 8.04 -16.72 7.28
N LEU A 317 6.97 -16.21 6.68
CA LEU A 317 7.05 -15.15 5.67
C LEU A 317 7.26 -13.83 6.38
N GLN A 318 8.42 -13.20 6.19
CA GLN A 318 8.69 -11.86 6.72
C GLN A 318 8.58 -10.84 5.58
N CYS A 319 7.69 -9.87 5.78
CA CYS A 319 7.62 -8.65 4.99
C CYS A 319 8.46 -7.59 5.69
N GLY A 320 9.56 -7.16 5.08
CA GLY A 320 10.47 -6.15 5.63
C GLY A 320 11.89 -6.66 5.95
N SER A 321 12.70 -5.70 6.41
CA SER A 321 14.16 -5.70 6.52
C SER A 321 14.85 -7.08 6.57
N LEU A 322 15.74 -7.36 5.61
CA LEU A 322 16.71 -8.47 5.70
C LEU A 322 17.85 -8.13 6.66
#